data_AF-A0A6G0YXV4-F1
#
_entry.id   AF-A0A6G0YXV4-F1
#
_cell.length_a   1.000
_cell.length_b   1.000
_cell.length_c   1.000
_cell.angle_alpha   90.00
_cell.angle_beta   90.00
_cell.angle_gamma   90.00
#
_symmetry.space_group_name_H-M   'P 1'
#
loop_
_entity.id
_entity.type
_entity.pdbx_description
1 polymer ?
#
loop_
_entity_poly.entity_id
_entity_poly.type
_entity_poly.pdbx_seq_one_letter_code
_entity_poly.pdbx_strand_id
1 'polypeptide(L)' 'MFILANSANRNDLQQNNRDDFSVEGGLLYELKGSKKLLVVPKAMCREIIQDIHKIGHLGVKRTEELLSQEYF' A
#
# COMPACT_ATOMS: atom_id res chain seq x y z
N MET A 1 -1.49 5.07 -36.78
CA MET A 1 -1.08 6.46 -37.06
C MET A 1 -0.12 6.87 -35.97
N PHE A 2 1.12 7.17 -36.35
CA PHE A 2 2.23 7.51 -35.47
C PHE A 2 2.10 8.96 -34.99
N ILE A 3 2.41 9.22 -33.73
CA ILE A 3 3.04 10.49 -33.31
C ILE A 3 4.32 10.09 -32.60
N LEU A 4 5.45 10.46 -33.20
CA LEU A 4 6.80 10.25 -32.67
C LEU A 4 7.18 11.40 -31.72
N ALA A 5 7.72 10.98 -30.59
CA ALA A 5 8.89 11.51 -29.89
C ALA A 5 8.85 12.95 -29.35
N ASN A 6 8.80 13.06 -28.02
CA ASN A 6 9.69 14.00 -27.33
C ASN A 6 10.75 13.20 -26.59
N SER A 7 11.99 13.41 -27.01
CA SER A 7 13.21 12.82 -26.45
C SER A 7 13.52 13.51 -25.13
N ALA A 8 13.10 12.92 -24.02
CA ALA A 8 13.65 13.18 -22.70
C ALA A 8 14.29 11.88 -22.19
N ASN A 9 15.61 11.88 -22.29
CA ASN A 9 16.60 11.15 -21.52
C ASN A 9 16.21 9.78 -20.90
N ARG A 10 16.92 8.75 -21.39
CA ARG A 10 17.03 7.43 -20.78
C ARG A 10 17.62 7.60 -19.37
N ASN A 11 16.91 7.14 -18.32
CA ASN A 11 17.48 6.50 -17.08
C ASN A 11 16.68 6.66 -15.76
N ASP A 12 15.42 7.14 -15.72
CA ASP A 12 14.81 7.47 -14.40
C ASP A 12 13.60 6.62 -13.94
N LEU A 13 13.43 5.37 -14.42
CA LEU A 13 12.24 4.57 -14.06
C LEU A 13 12.50 3.19 -13.44
N GLN A 14 13.72 2.84 -13.04
CA GLN A 14 13.99 1.50 -12.48
C GLN A 14 14.82 1.45 -11.18
N GLN A 15 14.99 2.54 -10.45
CA GLN A 15 15.93 2.55 -9.31
C GLN A 15 15.41 3.16 -8.00
N ASN A 16 14.11 3.06 -7.68
CA ASN A 16 13.61 3.60 -6.40
C ASN A 16 12.33 2.92 -5.87
N ASN A 17 12.29 1.59 -5.73
CA ASN A 17 11.10 0.94 -5.16
C ASN A 17 11.30 -0.47 -4.55
N ARG A 18 12.52 -0.99 -4.47
CA ARG A 18 12.78 -2.30 -3.84
C ARG A 18 13.18 -2.21 -2.37
N ASP A 19 13.68 -1.06 -1.94
CA ASP A 19 14.11 -0.86 -0.55
C ASP A 19 12.94 -0.52 0.39
N ASP A 20 11.77 -0.24 -0.17
CA ASP A 20 10.55 0.09 0.57
C ASP A 20 9.71 -1.14 0.94
N PHE A 21 10.13 -2.36 0.59
CA PHE A 21 9.36 -3.57 0.91
C PHE A 21 10.20 -4.63 1.62
N SER A 22 9.62 -5.27 2.61
CA SER A 22 10.26 -6.35 3.38
C SER A 22 9.34 -7.57 3.51
N VAL A 23 9.94 -8.76 3.52
CA VAL A 23 9.22 -10.00 3.79
C VAL A 23 9.68 -10.55 5.13
N GLU A 24 8.74 -10.74 6.05
CA GLU A 24 9.00 -11.32 7.37
C GLU A 24 7.93 -12.36 7.70
N GLY A 25 8.38 -13.55 8.10
CA GLY A 25 7.46 -14.65 8.43
C GLY A 25 6.54 -15.09 7.28
N GLY A 26 6.93 -14.79 6.02
CA GLY A 26 6.11 -15.07 4.83
C GLY A 26 5.08 -13.99 4.48
N LEU A 27 5.06 -12.88 5.21
CA LEU A 27 4.18 -11.74 4.94
C LEU A 27 4.96 -10.58 4.31
N LEU A 28 4.33 -9.87 3.38
CA LEU A 28 4.88 -8.71 2.69
C LEU A 28 4.48 -7.42 3.41
N TYR A 29 5.44 -6.53 3.57
CA TYR A 29 5.23 -5.24 4.22
C TYR A 29 5.85 -4.11 3.43
N GLU A 30 5.22 -2.94 3.49
CA GLU A 30 5.77 -1.67 3.01
C GLU A 30 6.42 -0.91 4.19
N LEU A 31 7.63 -0.41 3.98
CA LEU A 31 8.40 0.44 4.88
C LEU A 31 8.13 1.90 4.51
N LYS A 32 7.34 2.58 5.33
CA LYS A 32 7.01 3.99 5.16
C LYS A 32 7.67 4.81 6.27
N GLY A 33 8.88 5.28 6.00
CA GLY A 33 9.73 5.92 7.01
C GLY A 33 10.14 4.93 8.08
N SER A 34 9.72 5.16 9.34
CA SER A 34 9.95 4.24 10.46
C SER A 34 8.81 3.23 10.69
N LYS A 35 7.73 3.32 9.90
CA LYS A 35 6.58 2.42 10.02
C LYS A 35 6.66 1.28 9.03
N LYS A 36 6.12 0.15 9.46
CA LYS A 36 6.01 -1.06 8.66
C LYS A 36 4.53 -1.42 8.55
N LEU A 37 4.00 -1.37 7.33
CA LEU A 37 2.58 -1.58 7.01
C LEU A 37 2.41 -2.92 6.31
N LEU A 38 1.43 -3.72 6.71
CA LEU A 38 1.15 -5.00 6.07
C LEU A 38 0.48 -4.77 4.72
N VAL A 39 1.04 -5.35 3.66
CA VAL A 39 0.45 -5.25 2.32
C VAL A 39 -0.72 -6.22 2.21
N VAL A 40 -1.91 -5.70 1.95
CA VAL A 40 -3.13 -6.52 1.85
C VAL A 40 -3.53 -6.73 0.39
N PRO A 41 -3.73 -7.98 -0.07
CA PRO A 41 -4.33 -8.23 -1.37
C PRO A 41 -5.71 -7.60 -1.49
N LYS A 42 -6.02 -6.97 -2.63
CA LYS A 42 -7.31 -6.30 -2.87
C LYS A 42 -8.55 -7.15 -2.55
N ALA A 43 -8.45 -8.46 -2.75
CA ALA A 43 -9.53 -9.41 -2.45
C ALA A 43 -9.88 -9.46 -0.95
N MET A 44 -8.91 -9.22 -0.06
CA MET A 44 -9.07 -9.29 1.40
C MET A 44 -9.49 -7.95 2.02
N CYS A 45 -9.30 -6.82 1.33
CA CYS A 45 -9.59 -5.48 1.88
C CYS A 45 -11.03 -5.35 2.40
N ARG A 46 -12.02 -5.94 1.70
CA ARG A 46 -13.43 -5.85 2.11
C ARG A 46 -13.66 -6.50 3.48
N GLU A 47 -13.07 -7.67 3.71
CA GLU A 47 -13.25 -8.42 4.95
C GLU A 47 -12.62 -7.67 6.12
N ILE A 48 -11.39 -7.17 5.94
CA ILE A 48 -10.68 -6.38 6.95
C ILE A 48 -11.45 -5.10 7.33
N ILE A 49 -11.96 -4.35 6.34
CA ILE A 49 -12.76 -3.14 6.59
C ILE A 49 -14.02 -3.50 7.41
N GLN A 50 -14.70 -4.58 7.05
CA GLN A 50 -15.91 -5.00 7.75
C GLN A 50 -15.63 -5.42 9.20
N ASP A 51 -14.54 -6.11 9.46
CA ASP A 51 -14.20 -6.57 10.80
C ASP A 51 -13.85 -5.39 11.72
N ILE A 52 -13.04 -4.44 11.24
CA ILE A 52 -12.70 -3.22 12.00
C ILE A 52 -13.96 -2.38 12.28
N HIS A 53 -14.82 -2.22 11.27
CA HIS A 53 -16.08 -1.49 11.44
C HIS A 53 -16.97 -2.14 12.51
N LYS A 54 -17.07 -3.48 12.52
CA LYS A 54 -17.91 -4.23 13.48
C LYS A 54 -17.36 -4.20 14.91
N ILE A 55 -16.04 -4.23 15.10
CA ILE A 55 -15.43 -4.27 16.44
C ILE A 55 -15.76 -3.02 17.26
N GLY A 56 -15.90 -1.86 16.62
CA GLY A 56 -16.14 -0.59 17.32
C GLY A 56 -17.36 0.20 16.87
N HIS A 57 -18.18 -0.33 15.95
CA HIS A 57 -19.23 0.43 15.23
C HIS A 57 -18.70 1.77 14.70
N LEU A 58 -17.49 1.74 14.15
CA LEU A 58 -16.72 2.94 13.86
C LEU A 58 -17.29 3.64 12.63
N GLY A 59 -17.43 4.97 12.70
CA GLY A 59 -17.68 5.77 11.51
C GLY A 59 -16.56 5.60 10.48
N VAL A 60 -16.84 5.99 9.23
CA VAL A 60 -15.93 5.83 8.08
C VAL A 60 -14.53 6.41 8.37
N LYS A 61 -14.47 7.68 8.81
CA LYS A 61 -13.20 8.36 9.10
C LYS A 61 -12.33 7.63 10.12
N ARG A 62 -12.96 7.10 11.18
CA ARG A 62 -12.23 6.38 12.23
C ARG A 62 -11.77 5.01 11.76
N THR A 63 -12.54 4.37 10.88
CA THR A 63 -12.16 3.11 10.23
C THR A 63 -10.95 3.30 9.31
N GLU A 64 -10.94 4.37 8.50
CA GLU A 64 -9.82 4.73 7.63
C GLU A 64 -8.54 5.04 8.42
N GLU A 65 -8.67 5.79 9.51
CA GLU A 65 -7.54 6.11 10.41
C GLU A 65 -6.87 4.83 10.94
N LEU A 66 -7.65 3.86 11.42
CA LEU A 66 -7.11 2.60 11.94
C LEU A 66 -6.48 1.74 10.83
N LEU A 67 -7.10 1.68 9.65
CA LEU A 67 -6.56 0.94 8.52
C LEU A 67 -5.19 1.49 8.10
N SER A 68 -5.04 2.81 8.02
CA SER A 68 -3.80 3.48 7.61
C SER A 68 -2.63 3.32 8.59
N GLN A 69 -2.90 2.85 9.81
CA GLN A 69 -1.86 2.60 10.81
C GLN A 69 -1.21 1.24 10.64
N GLU A 70 -1.94 0.26 10.10
CA GLU A 70 -1.56 -1.15 10.09
C GLU A 70 -1.38 -1.72 8.68
N TYR A 71 -2.08 -1.17 7.68
CA TYR A 71 -2.16 -1.73 6.33
C TYR A 71 -1.75 -0.74 5.24
N PHE A 72 -1.23 -1.30 4.15
CA PHE A 72 -1.00 -0.64 2.86
C PHE A 72 -1.93 -1.22 1.78
#